data_AF-A0A931XPA6-F1
#
_entry.id   AF-A0A931XPA6-F1
#
_cell.length_a   1.000
_cell.length_b   1.000
_cell.length_c   1.000
_cell.angle_alpha   90.00
_cell.angle_beta   90.00
_cell.angle_gamma   90.00
#
_symmetry.space_group_name_H-M   'P 1'
#
loop_
_entity.id
_entity.type
_entity.pdbx_description
1 polymer ?
#
loop_
_entity_poly.entity_id
_entity_poly.type
_entity_poly.pdbx_seq_one_letter_code
_entity_poly.pdbx_strand_id
1 'polypeptide(L)' 'MGSMKESPRYNVVSLRISDEEREALDDFVRHTRRSVSQLMREAMELMLKMERCERR' A
#
# COMPACT_ATOMS: atom_id res chain seq x y z
N MET A 1 -12.87 9.23 -28.46
CA MET A 1 -12.82 7.88 -27.86
C MET A 1 -11.41 7.67 -27.34
N GLY A 2 -11.23 7.65 -26.02
CA GLY A 2 -9.90 7.59 -25.39
C GLY A 2 -9.30 6.20 -25.55
N SER A 3 -8.09 6.15 -26.11
CA SER A 3 -7.28 4.96 -26.29
C SER A 3 -7.01 4.29 -24.93
N MET A 4 -7.48 3.05 -24.76
CA MET A 4 -7.11 2.20 -23.63
C MET A 4 -5.60 1.98 -23.65
N LYS A 5 -4.92 2.48 -22.61
CA LYS A 5 -3.49 2.27 -22.43
C LYS A 5 -3.29 0.84 -21.95
N GLU A 6 -2.68 -0.01 -22.77
CA GLU A 6 -2.52 -1.46 -22.58
C GLU A 6 -1.71 -1.88 -21.33
N SER A 7 -1.21 -0.92 -20.55
CA SER A 7 -0.50 -1.20 -19.28
C SER A 7 -0.80 -0.08 -18.28
N PRO A 8 -1.77 -0.26 -17.36
CA PRO A 8 -1.94 0.68 -16.27
C PRO A 8 -0.64 0.69 -15.45
N ARG A 9 -0.06 1.87 -15.24
CA ARG A 9 1.20 2.02 -14.48
C ARG A 9 1.05 1.61 -13.02
N TYR A 10 -0.18 1.55 -12.52
CA TYR A 10 -0.51 1.17 -11.15
C TYR A 10 -1.96 0.70 -11.08
N ASN A 11 -2.21 -0.29 -10.22
CA ASN A 11 -3.55 -0.70 -9.83
C ASN A 11 -4.00 0.15 -8.64
N VAL A 12 -5.26 0.58 -8.63
CA VAL A 12 -5.88 1.27 -7.50
C VAL A 12 -6.67 0.23 -6.70
N VAL A 13 -6.41 0.16 -5.40
CA VAL A 13 -7.08 -0.78 -4.49
C VAL A 13 -7.86 0.04 -3.47
N SER A 14 -9.12 -0.32 -3.27
CA SER A 14 -9.97 0.22 -2.21
C SER A 14 -9.90 -0.70 -1.00
N LEU A 15 -9.62 -0.15 0.18
CA LEU A 15 -9.52 -0.87 1.44
C LEU A 15 -10.65 -0.45 2.38
N ARG A 16 -11.16 -1.39 3.18
CA ARG A 16 -12.05 -1.12 4.30
C ARG A 16 -11.22 -1.18 5.57
N ILE A 17 -11.26 -0.11 6.33
CA ILE A 17 -10.52 0.04 7.58
C ILE A 17 -11.44 0.67 8.62
N SER A 18 -11.13 0.43 9.88
CA SER A 18 -11.81 1.02 11.02
C SER A 18 -11.41 2.49 11.18
N ASP A 19 -12.19 3.27 11.94
CA ASP A 19 -11.88 4.69 12.18
C ASP A 19 -10.54 4.87 12.92
N GLU A 20 -10.23 3.99 13.87
CA GLU A 20 -8.97 3.96 14.61
C GLU A 20 -7.76 3.74 13.69
N GLU A 21 -7.86 2.77 12.76
CA GLU A 21 -6.80 2.45 11.80
C GLU A 21 -6.59 3.60 10.81
N ARG A 22 -7.67 4.29 10.43
CA ARG A 22 -7.61 5.48 9.57
C ARG A 22 -6.89 6.63 10.27
N GLU A 23 -7.16 6.87 11.54
CA GLU A 23 -6.50 7.92 12.33
C GLU A 23 -4.99 7.64 12.45
N ALA A 24 -4.62 6.40 12.78
CA ALA A 24 -3.22 5.99 12.83
C ALA A 24 -2.49 6.18 11.48
N LEU A 25 -3.16 5.90 10.37
CA LEU A 25 -2.61 6.14 9.03
C LEU A 25 -2.43 7.63 8.73
N ASP A 26 -3.36 8.49 9.14
CA ASP A 26 -3.26 9.94 8.92
C ASP A 26 -2.10 10.53 9.75
N ASP A 27 -1.98 10.13 11.01
CA ASP A 27 -0.87 10.53 11.88
C ASP A 27 0.49 10.08 11.31
N PHE A 28 0.57 8.84 10.81
CA PHE A 28 1.77 8.34 10.15
C PHE A 28 2.16 9.20 8.94
N VAL A 29 1.21 9.56 8.08
CA VAL A 29 1.47 10.39 6.90
C VAL A 29 1.99 11.77 7.32
N ARG A 30 1.38 12.37 8.36
CA ARG A 30 1.78 13.68 8.90
C ARG A 30 3.19 13.67 9.45
N HIS A 31 3.57 12.64 10.20
CA HIS A 31 4.89 12.56 10.84
C HIS A 31 6.01 12.16 9.88
N THR A 32 5.73 11.30 8.92
CA THR A 32 6.77 10.65 8.11
C THR A 32 6.95 11.29 6.73
N ARG A 33 6.02 12.20 6.33
CA ARG A 33 5.90 12.77 4.96
C ARG A 33 5.83 11.70 3.86
N ARG A 34 5.48 10.47 4.21
CA ARG A 34 5.31 9.33 3.29
C ARG A 34 3.84 9.12 3.02
N SER A 35 3.49 8.71 1.80
CA SER A 35 2.11 8.41 1.46
C SER A 35 1.70 7.02 1.95
N VAL A 36 0.41 6.82 2.18
CA VAL A 36 -0.16 5.51 2.51
C VAL A 36 0.22 4.45 1.47
N SER A 37 0.30 4.82 0.19
CA SER A 37 0.75 3.91 -0.87
C SER A 37 2.22 3.49 -0.76
N GLN A 38 3.10 4.36 -0.23
CA GLN A 38 4.49 3.98 0.04
C GLN A 38 4.57 3.02 1.23
N LEU A 39 3.86 3.32 2.33
CA LEU A 39 3.77 2.45 3.49
C LEU A 39 3.27 1.05 3.10
N MET A 40 2.19 0.97 2.31
CA MET A 40 1.63 -0.32 1.87
C MET A 40 2.56 -1.09 0.95
N ARG A 41 3.36 -0.41 0.10
CA ARG A 41 4.39 -1.07 -0.72
C ARG A 41 5.48 -1.68 0.15
N GLU A 42 5.98 -0.93 1.13
CA GLU A 42 7.00 -1.42 2.07
C GLU A 42 6.46 -2.61 2.89
N ALA A 43 5.23 -2.52 3.37
CA ALA A 43 4.58 -3.61 4.11
C ALA A 43 4.41 -4.87 3.26
N MET A 44 3.96 -4.74 2.01
CA MET A 44 3.85 -5.87 1.07
C MET A 44 5.20 -6.50 0.78
N GLU A 45 6.26 -5.70 0.56
CA GLU A 45 7.61 -6.24 0.34
C GLU A 45 8.14 -7.01 1.55
N LEU A 46 7.89 -6.52 2.77
CA LEU A 46 8.29 -7.19 4.01
C LEU A 46 7.53 -8.51 4.19
N MET A 47 6.22 -8.50 3.99
CA MET A 47 5.38 -9.72 4.03
C MET A 47 5.89 -10.76 3.01
N LEU A 48 6.10 -10.36 1.75
CA LEU A 48 6.63 -11.26 0.71
C LEU A 48 8.04 -11.76 0.98
N LYS A 49 8.84 -11.02 1.76
CA LYS A 49 10.17 -11.49 2.22
C LYS A 49 10.02 -12.52 3.33
N MET A 50 9.12 -12.28 4.29
CA MET A 50 8.84 -13.21 5.39
C MET A 50 8.30 -14.54 4.86
N GLU A 51 7.30 -14.53 3.97
CA GLU A 51 6.73 -15.74 3.37
C GLU A 51 7.76 -16.56 2.57
N ARG A 52 8.71 -15.88 1.93
CA ARG A 52 9.82 -16.54 1.21
C ARG A 52 10.88 -17.10 2.15
N CYS A 53 10.98 -16.58 3.37
CA CYS A 53 11.88 -17.08 4.40
C CYS A 53 11.27 -18.27 5.15
N GLU A 54 9.95 -18.29 5.36
CA GLU A 54 9.25 -19.41 6.03
C GLU A 54 9.10 -20.66 5.14
N ARG A 55 9.20 -20.53 3.81
CA ARG A 55 9.17 -21.67 2.87
C ARG A 55 10.54 -22.27 2.55
N ARG A 56 11.59 -21.91 3.29
CA ARG A 56 12.96 -22.43 3.15
C ARG A 56 13.42 -23.10 4.43
#